data_AF-A0A4U0PJC2-F1
#
_entry.id   AF-A0A4U0PJC2-F1
#
_cell.length_a   1.000
_cell.length_b   1.000
_cell.length_c   1.000
_cell.angle_alpha   90.00
_cell.angle_beta   90.00
_cell.angle_gamma   90.00
#
_symmetry.space_group_name_H-M   'P 1'
#
loop_
_entity.id
_entity.type
_entity.pdbx_description
1 polymer ?
#
loop_
_entity_poly.entity_id
_entity_poly.type
_entity_poly.pdbx_seq_one_letter_code
_entity_poly.pdbx_strand_id
1 'polypeptide(L)'
;MNEVIIQNCPNGFKWKVIHQQNKVFLRIRKNLVKIDFEVYKRTILQFVDQVEFFFQSSAPKILPDDEYEVTANQKFWEEWHRI
;
A
#
# COMPACT_ATOMS: atom_id res chain seq x y z
N MET A 1 20.24 0.05 9.09
CA MET A 1 19.07 0.52 8.30
C MET A 1 17.87 0.57 9.24
N ASN A 2 17.31 1.75 9.48
CA ASN A 2 16.22 1.96 10.43
C ASN A 2 14.83 2.03 9.78
N GLU A 3 14.75 1.94 8.45
CA GLU A 3 13.51 2.09 7.68
C GLU A 3 13.41 0.98 6.63
N VAL A 4 12.19 0.50 6.37
CA VAL A 4 11.89 -0.53 5.37
C VAL A 4 11.96 0.04 3.95
N ILE A 5 12.65 -0.65 3.04
CA ILE A 5 12.68 -0.29 1.61
C ILE A 5 11.57 -1.05 0.89
N ILE A 6 10.54 -0.32 0.42
CA ILE A 6 9.49 -0.88 -0.45
C ILE A 6 9.96 -0.78 -1.90
N GLN A 7 10.20 -1.93 -2.53
CA GLN A 7 10.59 -1.98 -3.94
C GLN A 7 9.37 -2.09 -4.85
N ASN A 8 9.43 -1.40 -6.00
CA ASN A 8 8.34 -1.39 -6.98
C ASN A 8 8.21 -2.75 -7.70
N CYS A 9 6.98 -3.11 -8.08
CA CYS A 9 6.74 -4.26 -8.96
C CYS A 9 7.15 -3.94 -10.41
N PRO A 10 8.08 -4.70 -11.03
CA PRO A 10 8.53 -4.43 -12.40
C PRO A 10 7.42 -4.62 -13.45
N ASN A 11 6.46 -5.49 -13.15
CA ASN A 11 5.38 -5.89 -14.06
C ASN A 11 4.02 -5.25 -13.70
N GLY A 12 3.98 -4.37 -12.69
CA GLY A 12 2.73 -3.77 -12.21
C GLY A 12 2.18 -2.70 -13.16
N PHE A 13 0.86 -2.51 -13.15
CA PHE A 13 0.24 -1.36 -13.78
C PHE A 13 0.63 -0.07 -13.05
N LYS A 14 1.38 0.79 -13.72
CA LYS A 14 1.84 2.06 -13.16
C LYS A 14 0.74 3.11 -13.23
N TRP A 15 0.04 3.29 -12.12
CA TRP A 15 -0.88 4.42 -11.93
C TRP A 15 -0.09 5.65 -11.47
N LYS A 16 -0.35 6.80 -12.09
CA LYS A 16 0.09 8.09 -11.55
C LYS A 16 -1.05 8.71 -10.77
N VAL A 17 -0.81 9.00 -9.49
CA VAL A 17 -1.73 9.72 -8.62
C VAL A 17 -1.34 11.20 -8.61
N ILE A 18 -2.29 12.09 -8.85
CA ILE A 18 -2.06 13.54 -8.88
C ILE A 18 -3.11 14.20 -7.97
N HIS A 19 -2.65 14.89 -6.93
CA HIS A 19 -3.50 15.65 -6.03
C HIS A 19 -3.56 17.10 -6.52
N GLN A 20 -4.76 17.62 -6.74
CA GLN A 20 -4.95 19.01 -7.16
C GLN A 20 -6.25 19.56 -6.58
N GLN A 21 -6.12 20.57 -5.71
CA GLN A 21 -7.24 21.15 -4.95
C GLN A 21 -8.03 20.02 -4.24
N ASN A 22 -9.36 20.00 -4.38
CA ASN A 22 -10.23 18.99 -3.77
C ASN A 22 -10.44 17.74 -4.65
N LYS A 23 -9.51 17.46 -5.58
CA LYS A 23 -9.63 16.37 -6.55
C LYS A 23 -8.35 15.54 -6.61
N VAL A 24 -8.54 14.25 -6.90
CA VAL A 24 -7.47 13.30 -7.20
C VAL A 24 -7.65 12.80 -8.62
N PHE A 25 -6.56 12.82 -9.39
CA PHE A 25 -6.53 12.29 -10.73
C PHE A 25 -5.68 11.02 -10.76
N LEU A 26 -6.29 9.93 -11.20
CA LEU A 26 -5.62 8.66 -11.43
C LEU A 26 -5.39 8.48 -12.92
N ARG A 27 -4.13 8.46 -13.35
CA ARG A 27 -3.76 8.28 -14.76
C ARG A 27 -3.13 6.91 -14.97
N ILE A 28 -3.62 6.20 -15.98
CA ILE A 28 -3.03 4.96 -16.49
C ILE A 28 -2.99 5.01 -18.01
N ARG A 29 -1.80 4.91 -18.59
CA ARG A 29 -1.60 5.05 -20.05
C ARG A 29 -2.27 6.33 -20.58
N LYS A 30 -3.30 6.20 -21.43
CA LYS A 30 -4.09 7.31 -22.00
C LYS A 30 -5.36 7.64 -21.21
N ASN A 31 -5.70 6.85 -20.20
CA ASN A 31 -6.91 7.02 -19.40
C ASN A 31 -6.65 7.92 -18.19
N LEU A 32 -7.63 8.76 -17.87
CA LEU A 32 -7.62 9.66 -16.72
C LEU A 32 -8.95 9.54 -15.99
N VAL A 33 -8.89 9.23 -14.69
CA VAL A 33 -10.06 9.20 -13.81
C VAL A 33 -9.94 10.35 -12.82
N LYS A 34 -11.03 11.11 -12.65
CA LYS A 34 -11.12 12.21 -11.68
C LYS A 34 -12.01 11.78 -10.53
N ILE A 35 -11.52 11.93 -9.31
CA ILE A 35 -12.19 11.53 -8.06
C ILE A 35 -12.20 12.73 -7.12
N ASP A 36 -13.25 12.84 -6.30
CA ASP A 36 -13.24 13.77 -5.17
C ASP A 36 -12.21 13.33 -4.12
N PHE A 37 -11.49 14.29 -3.52
CA PHE A 37 -10.44 13.97 -2.55
C PHE A 37 -11.00 13.22 -1.34
N GLU A 38 -12.15 13.61 -0.82
CA GLU A 38 -12.74 12.96 0.36
C GLU A 38 -13.22 11.53 0.06
N VAL A 39 -13.71 11.30 -1.17
CA VAL A 39 -14.07 9.95 -1.62
C VAL A 39 -12.82 9.09 -1.76
N TYR A 40 -11.78 9.60 -2.43
CA TYR A 40 -10.50 8.90 -2.60
C TYR A 40 -9.89 8.54 -1.25
N LYS A 41 -9.78 9.52 -0.33
CA LYS A 41 -9.24 9.33 1.02
C LYS A 41 -9.98 8.23 1.77
N ARG A 42 -11.31 8.30 1.81
CA ARG A 42 -12.13 7.29 2.50
C ARG A 42 -11.93 5.90 1.88
N THR A 43 -11.91 5.79 0.55
CA THR A 43 -11.69 4.51 -0.14
C THR A 43 -10.31 3.93 0.15
N ILE A 44 -9.27 4.76 0.16
CA ILE A 44 -7.91 4.31 0.49
C ILE A 44 -7.85 3.82 1.94
N LEU A 45 -8.40 4.57 2.90
CA LEU A 45 -8.40 4.15 4.30
C LEU A 45 -9.17 2.82 4.50
N GLN A 46 -10.36 2.68 3.89
CA GLN A 46 -11.11 1.43 3.93
C GLN A 46 -10.37 0.26 3.28
N PHE A 47 -9.58 0.52 2.24
CA PHE A 47 -8.76 -0.51 1.59
C PHE A 47 -7.57 -0.91 2.47
N VAL A 48 -6.93 0.06 3.14
CA VAL A 48 -5.86 -0.18 4.11
C VAL A 48 -6.34 -1.11 5.23
N ASP A 49 -7.53 -0.85 5.79
CA ASP A 49 -8.14 -1.71 6.81
C ASP A 49 -8.36 -3.16 6.30
N GLN A 50 -8.80 -3.30 5.05
CA GLN A 50 -9.02 -4.62 4.44
C GLN A 50 -7.71 -5.38 4.20
N VAL A 51 -6.64 -4.69 3.82
CA VAL A 51 -5.31 -5.29 3.64
C VAL A 51 -4.81 -5.85 4.98
N GLU A 52 -4.90 -5.06 6.05
CA GLU A 52 -4.50 -5.53 7.37
C GLU A 52 -5.34 -6.73 7.83
N PHE A 53 -6.67 -6.65 7.71
CA PHE A 53 -7.57 -7.75 8.05
C PHE A 53 -7.22 -9.04 7.28
N PHE A 54 -6.93 -8.93 5.99
CA PHE A 54 -6.51 -10.08 5.17
C PHE A 54 -5.24 -10.74 5.73
N PHE A 55 -4.20 -9.96 6.05
CA PHE A 55 -2.94 -10.51 6.58
C PHE A 55 -3.04 -11.03 8.03
N GLN A 56 -3.95 -10.48 8.84
CA GLN A 56 -4.24 -11.00 10.17
C GLN A 56 -4.98 -12.34 10.11
N SER A 57 -5.91 -12.49 9.16
CA SER A 57 -6.72 -13.72 8.99
C SER A 57 -6.04 -14.81 8.16
N SER A 58 -4.98 -14.49 7.40
CA SER A 58 -4.23 -15.46 6.61
C SER A 58 -3.35 -16.34 7.51
N ALA A 59 -3.85 -17.52 7.89
CA ALA A 59 -3.09 -18.57 8.56
C ALA A 59 -3.07 -19.87 7.72
N PRO A 60 -1.94 -20.59 7.67
CA PRO A 60 -0.65 -20.29 8.29
C PRO A 60 0.13 -19.20 7.53
N LYS A 61 0.91 -18.39 8.25
CA LYS A 61 1.85 -17.45 7.63
C LYS A 61 3.06 -18.23 7.14
N ILE A 62 3.38 -18.13 5.85
CA ILE A 62 4.62 -18.65 5.29
C ILE A 62 5.66 -17.56 5.49
N LEU A 63 6.60 -17.80 6.41
CA LEU A 63 7.75 -16.92 6.59
C LEU A 63 8.81 -17.25 5.53
N PRO A 64 9.51 -16.24 5.01
CA PRO A 64 10.66 -16.46 4.14
C PRO A 64 11.82 -17.08 4.93
N ASP A 65 12.68 -17.84 4.25
CA ASP A 65 13.87 -18.46 4.86
C ASP A 65 14.98 -17.43 5.16
N ASP A 66 14.92 -16.26 4.51
CA ASP A 66 15.90 -15.19 4.64
C ASP A 66 15.64 -14.32 5.88
N GLU A 67 16.65 -14.23 6.76
CA GLU A 67 16.56 -13.48 8.02
C GLU A 67 16.30 -11.99 7.81
N TYR A 68 16.82 -11.41 6.72
CA TYR A 68 16.59 -10.01 6.38
C TYR A 68 15.12 -9.78 5.98
N GLU A 69 14.52 -10.66 5.19
CA GLU A 69 13.10 -10.59 4.83
C GLU A 69 12.17 -10.78 6.03
N VAL A 70 12.47 -11.70 6.95
CA VAL A 70 11.72 -11.88 8.20
C VAL A 70 11.77 -10.60 9.04
N THR A 71 12.96 -10.02 9.21
CA THR A 71 13.16 -8.77 9.97
C THR A 71 12.43 -7.60 9.30
N ALA A 72 12.47 -7.51 7.97
CA ALA A 72 11.77 -6.47 7.22
C ALA A 72 10.25 -6.60 7.35
N ASN A 73 9.71 -7.82 7.34
CA ASN A 73 8.29 -8.06 7.56
C ASN A 73 7.84 -7.60 8.96
N GLN A 74 8.61 -7.94 9.99
CA GLN A 74 8.29 -7.52 11.36
C GLN A 74 8.32 -5.99 11.49
N LYS A 75 9.38 -5.33 11.00
CA LYS A 75 9.49 -3.86 11.02
C LYS A 75 8.37 -3.17 10.26
N PHE A 76 7.96 -3.73 9.12
CA PHE A 76 6.84 -3.21 8.35
C PHE A 76 5.56 -3.13 9.19
N TRP A 77 5.23 -4.19 9.94
CA TRP A 77 4.04 -4.19 10.81
C TRP A 77 4.19 -3.27 12.02
N GLU A 78 5.37 -3.22 12.64
CA GLU A 78 5.66 -2.26 13.72
C GLU A 78 5.49 -0.80 13.27
N GLU A 79 5.98 -0.46 12.07
CA GLU A 79 5.79 0.86 11.47
C GLU A 79 4.32 1.11 11.09
N TRP A 80 3.62 0.10 10.57
CA TRP A 80 2.20 0.17 10.22
C TRP A 80 1.31 0.51 11.42
N HIS A 81 1.56 -0.13 12.57
CA HIS A 81 0.78 0.07 13.80
C HIS A 81 1.14 1.33 14.59
N ARG A 82 2.21 2.04 14.20
CA ARG A 82 2.61 3.31 14.83
C ARG A 82 1.78 4.49 14.34
N ILE A 83 1.13 4.36 13.18
CA ILE A 83 0.34 5.40 12.51
C ILE A 83 -1.11 5.32 12.99
#